data_AF-I3Y6L8-F1
#
_entry.id   AF-I3Y6L8-F1
#
_cell.length_a   1.000
_cell.length_b   1.000
_cell.length_c   1.000
_cell.angle_alpha   90.00
_cell.angle_beta   90.00
_cell.angle_gamma   90.00
#
_symmetry.space_group_name_H-M   'P 1'
#
loop_
_entity.id
_entity.type
_entity.pdbx_description
1 polymer ?
#
loop_
_entity_poly.entity_id
_entity_poly.type
_entity_poly.pdbx_seq_one_letter_code
_entity_poly.pdbx_strand_id
1 'polypeptide(L)'
;MQAITTITDQVTLVILSIAIWSGRKKLRAEDLKLGAEMPPEDLVSLGSKRVCDPDALKGFHRIKQRADRACLRVGTRFLGGYAVPHAHAEALAEQLDMIKTEFDRETRTFLCGYDQALEQWINRLPEFEEPIRRAIEPAAVVGARLRFGYQLVQIAPADHPGTLAEEVAGLGDGIFAEVSQLARDLDGSFEGKDKLHRRALGTFGRIREKLACLSFLDERIQPVVDAIDDWVGRLPMAAPITGGLFNEGMGLALLLSDPHRLARHGAGQWSLQHDTEGWEPDAEQPSFAAVDGEQAAVNPGSRRASREIESFFF
;
A
#
# COMPACT_ATOMS: atom_id res chain seq x y z
N MET A 1 -12.42 14.69 17.78
CA MET A 1 -12.97 15.58 16.73
C MET A 1 -11.86 16.43 16.09
N GLN A 2 -11.10 17.24 16.83
CA GLN A 2 -10.07 18.11 16.25
C GLN A 2 -9.06 17.38 15.34
N ALA A 3 -8.47 16.25 15.78
CA ALA A 3 -7.53 15.48 14.94
C ALA A 3 -8.16 14.93 13.64
N ILE A 4 -9.43 14.51 13.69
CA ILE A 4 -10.16 14.02 12.51
C ILE A 4 -10.34 15.15 11.51
N THR A 5 -10.80 16.32 11.99
CA THR A 5 -10.97 17.53 11.17
C THR A 5 -9.65 17.93 10.52
N THR A 6 -8.56 17.96 11.29
CA THR A 6 -7.22 18.31 10.78
C THR A 6 -6.73 17.37 9.69
N ILE A 7 -7.00 16.06 9.78
CA ILE A 7 -6.61 15.10 8.75
C ILE A 7 -7.49 15.24 7.51
N THR A 8 -8.82 15.32 7.68
CA THR A 8 -9.76 15.45 6.56
C THR A 8 -9.52 16.74 5.76
N ASP A 9 -9.13 17.82 6.44
CA ASP A 9 -8.81 19.11 5.80
C ASP A 9 -7.49 19.08 5.00
N GLN A 10 -6.66 18.06 5.20
CA GLN A 10 -5.37 17.89 4.52
C GLN A 10 -5.40 16.83 3.41
N VAL A 11 -6.52 16.13 3.23
CA VAL A 11 -6.70 15.14 2.16
C VAL A 11 -7.82 15.50 1.19
N THR A 12 -7.60 15.22 -0.08
CA THR A 12 -8.64 15.12 -1.10
C THR A 12 -9.00 13.65 -1.30
N LEU A 13 -10.28 13.32 -1.19
CA LEU A 13 -10.77 11.98 -1.51
C LEU A 13 -10.90 11.82 -3.03
N VAL A 14 -10.13 10.90 -3.61
CA VAL A 14 -10.21 10.57 -5.03
C VAL A 14 -10.99 9.29 -5.22
N ILE A 15 -12.10 9.35 -5.96
CA ILE A 15 -12.96 8.20 -6.25
C ILE A 15 -12.81 7.85 -7.73
N LEU A 16 -12.40 6.61 -8.03
CA LEU A 16 -12.36 6.10 -9.40
C LEU A 16 -13.69 5.42 -9.76
N SER A 17 -14.33 5.87 -10.83
CA SER A 17 -15.56 5.30 -11.37
C SER A 17 -15.28 4.73 -12.77
N ILE A 18 -14.75 3.50 -12.80
CA ILE A 18 -14.34 2.83 -14.03
C ILE A 18 -15.23 1.60 -14.26
N ALA A 19 -16.04 1.64 -15.32
CA ALA A 19 -16.89 0.54 -15.76
C ALA A 19 -16.28 -0.13 -16.99
N ILE A 20 -16.11 -1.45 -16.92
CA ILE A 20 -15.65 -2.28 -18.03
C ILE A 20 -16.74 -3.30 -18.31
N TRP A 21 -17.24 -3.32 -19.55
CA TRP A 21 -18.18 -4.35 -19.99
C TRP A 21 -17.53 -5.73 -19.88
N SER A 22 -18.21 -6.69 -19.26
CA SER A 22 -17.62 -7.97 -18.87
C SER A 22 -17.51 -8.98 -20.00
N GLY A 23 -18.18 -8.76 -21.14
CA GLY A 23 -18.24 -9.75 -22.22
C GLY A 23 -18.95 -11.06 -21.83
N ARG A 24 -19.76 -11.05 -20.76
CA ARG A 24 -20.42 -12.24 -20.22
C ARG A 24 -21.93 -12.07 -20.12
N LYS A 25 -22.66 -13.16 -20.38
CA LYS A 25 -24.12 -13.26 -20.19
C LYS A 25 -24.46 -14.50 -19.39
N LYS A 26 -25.61 -14.47 -18.70
CA LYS A 26 -26.11 -15.64 -17.96
C LYS A 26 -26.31 -16.79 -18.94
N LEU A 27 -25.80 -17.97 -18.57
CA LEU A 27 -26.04 -19.20 -19.31
C LEU A 27 -27.48 -19.65 -19.05
N ARG A 28 -28.25 -19.88 -20.12
CA ARG A 28 -29.62 -20.39 -20.00
C ARG A 28 -29.68 -21.87 -20.38
N ALA A 29 -30.69 -22.58 -19.90
CA ALA A 29 -30.90 -23.99 -20.25
C ALA A 29 -31.05 -24.21 -21.76
N GLU A 30 -31.66 -23.24 -22.46
CA GLU A 30 -31.78 -23.20 -23.92
C GLU A 30 -30.45 -22.96 -24.68
N ASP A 31 -29.37 -22.60 -23.97
CA ASP A 31 -28.02 -22.48 -24.55
C ASP A 31 -27.24 -23.79 -24.44
N LEU A 32 -27.73 -24.75 -23.64
CA LEU A 32 -27.15 -26.06 -23.45
C LEU A 32 -27.87 -27.04 -24.36
N LYS A 33 -27.16 -27.64 -25.33
CA LYS A 33 -27.70 -28.76 -26.10
C LYS A 33 -27.85 -29.95 -25.15
N LEU A 34 -29.09 -30.35 -24.84
CA LEU A 34 -29.40 -31.53 -24.03
C LEU A 34 -28.73 -32.76 -24.65
N GLY A 35 -27.72 -33.32 -23.97
CA GLY A 35 -27.00 -34.52 -24.40
C GLY A 35 -25.70 -34.30 -25.18
N ALA A 36 -25.24 -33.05 -25.36
CA ALA A 36 -23.93 -32.76 -25.97
C ALA A 36 -22.80 -32.75 -24.91
N GLU A 37 -21.55 -32.93 -25.37
CA GLU A 37 -20.34 -32.75 -24.55
C GLU A 37 -20.36 -31.42 -23.80
N MET A 38 -19.79 -31.43 -22.59
CA MET A 38 -19.70 -30.25 -21.74
C MET A 38 -19.04 -29.10 -22.52
N PRO A 39 -19.63 -27.88 -22.52
CA PRO A 39 -19.05 -26.76 -23.26
C PRO A 39 -17.60 -26.53 -22.85
N PRO A 40 -16.71 -26.12 -23.78
CA PRO A 40 -15.33 -25.80 -23.44
C PRO A 40 -15.27 -24.81 -22.28
N GLU A 41 -14.32 -24.97 -21.35
CA GLU A 41 -14.12 -24.02 -20.24
C GLU A 41 -13.89 -22.58 -20.74
N ASP A 42 -13.38 -22.44 -21.97
CA ASP A 42 -13.20 -21.16 -22.65
C ASP A 42 -14.51 -20.45 -22.98
N LEU A 43 -15.63 -21.17 -23.09
CA LEU A 43 -16.96 -20.64 -23.40
C LEU A 43 -17.81 -20.44 -22.14
N VAL A 44 -17.80 -21.41 -21.23
CA VAL A 44 -18.68 -21.46 -20.06
C VAL A 44 -17.88 -21.53 -18.77
N SER A 45 -18.11 -20.56 -17.89
CA SER A 45 -17.56 -20.56 -16.55
C SER A 45 -18.65 -20.15 -15.56
N LEU A 46 -18.91 -21.01 -14.56
CA LEU A 46 -19.76 -20.73 -13.39
C LEU A 46 -21.17 -20.19 -13.75
N GLY A 47 -21.84 -20.80 -14.73
CA GLY A 47 -23.20 -20.39 -15.14
C GLY A 47 -23.27 -19.11 -15.97
N SER A 48 -22.14 -18.67 -16.54
CA SER A 48 -22.07 -17.57 -17.51
C SER A 48 -21.41 -18.03 -18.81
N LYS A 49 -21.86 -17.48 -19.95
CA LYS A 49 -21.29 -17.66 -21.28
C LYS A 49 -20.55 -16.41 -21.73
N ARG A 50 -19.43 -16.60 -22.43
CA ARG A 50 -18.65 -15.50 -23.02
C ARG A 50 -19.21 -15.13 -24.39
N VAL A 51 -19.50 -13.85 -24.59
CA VAL A 51 -20.04 -13.31 -25.85
C VAL A 51 -18.98 -12.59 -26.68
N CYS A 52 -17.78 -12.40 -26.14
CA CYS A 52 -16.60 -11.93 -26.87
C CYS A 52 -15.35 -12.63 -26.34
N ASP A 53 -14.25 -12.50 -27.10
CA ASP A 53 -12.92 -12.92 -26.65
C ASP A 53 -12.50 -12.12 -25.39
N PRO A 54 -12.15 -12.77 -24.25
CA PRO A 54 -11.62 -12.10 -23.07
C PRO A 54 -10.40 -11.22 -23.33
N ASP A 55 -9.59 -11.60 -24.32
CA ASP A 55 -8.33 -10.92 -24.60
C ASP A 55 -8.55 -9.50 -25.13
N ALA A 56 -9.71 -9.26 -25.76
CA ALA A 56 -10.12 -7.95 -26.22
C ALA A 56 -10.33 -6.94 -25.07
N LEU A 57 -10.53 -7.42 -23.83
CA LEU A 57 -10.73 -6.57 -22.65
C LEU A 57 -9.47 -6.33 -21.81
N LYS A 58 -8.36 -7.03 -22.12
CA LYS A 58 -7.08 -6.89 -21.38
C LYS A 58 -6.53 -5.47 -21.43
N GLY A 59 -6.78 -4.72 -22.51
CA GLY A 59 -6.40 -3.31 -22.62
C GLY A 59 -7.03 -2.45 -21.52
N PHE A 60 -8.36 -2.50 -21.39
CA PHE A 60 -9.11 -1.75 -20.37
C PHE A 60 -8.68 -2.10 -18.93
N HIS A 61 -8.46 -3.39 -18.64
CA HIS A 61 -8.00 -3.80 -17.31
C HIS A 61 -6.61 -3.27 -16.98
N ARG A 62 -5.69 -3.24 -17.96
CA ARG A 62 -4.35 -2.64 -17.79
C ARG A 62 -4.43 -1.14 -17.52
N ILE A 63 -5.29 -0.42 -18.24
CA ILE A 63 -5.54 1.02 -18.03
C ILE A 63 -6.13 1.27 -16.64
N LYS A 64 -7.14 0.49 -16.22
CA LYS A 64 -7.73 0.57 -14.88
C LYS A 64 -6.67 0.35 -13.79
N GLN A 65 -5.89 -0.71 -13.89
CA GLN A 65 -4.81 -0.99 -12.93
C GLN A 65 -3.79 0.15 -12.87
N ARG A 66 -3.52 0.82 -14.00
CA ARG A 66 -2.62 1.98 -14.02
C ARG A 66 -3.21 3.19 -13.30
N ALA A 67 -4.52 3.44 -13.42
CA ALA A 67 -5.21 4.47 -12.62
C ALA A 67 -5.16 4.16 -11.12
N ASP A 68 -5.47 2.92 -10.74
CA ASP A 68 -5.38 2.45 -9.35
C ASP A 68 -3.96 2.65 -8.79
N ARG A 69 -2.92 2.28 -9.55
CA ARG A 69 -1.51 2.49 -9.17
C ARG A 69 -1.12 3.97 -9.09
N ALA A 70 -1.65 4.83 -9.97
CA ALA A 70 -1.38 6.25 -9.93
C ALA A 70 -1.87 6.87 -8.61
N CYS A 71 -3.07 6.47 -8.17
CA CYS A 71 -3.62 6.93 -6.89
C CYS A 71 -2.81 6.40 -5.69
N LEU A 72 -2.49 5.09 -5.66
CA LEU A 72 -1.71 4.48 -4.57
C LEU A 72 -0.26 4.97 -4.46
N ARG A 73 0.28 5.58 -5.52
CA ARG A 73 1.64 6.11 -5.48
C ARG A 73 1.76 7.35 -4.60
N VAL A 74 0.73 8.19 -4.56
CA VAL A 74 0.72 9.47 -3.83
C VAL A 74 -0.32 9.50 -2.70
N GLY A 75 -1.09 8.44 -2.53
CA GLY A 75 -2.17 8.32 -1.55
C GLY A 75 -2.26 6.91 -0.97
N THR A 76 -3.32 6.67 -0.22
CA THR A 76 -3.66 5.35 0.37
C THR A 76 -5.17 5.11 0.27
N ARG A 77 -5.62 3.86 0.43
CA ARG A 77 -7.05 3.52 0.38
C ARG A 77 -7.81 4.16 1.54
N PHE A 78 -8.94 4.79 1.23
CA PHE A 78 -9.77 5.46 2.24
C PHE A 78 -11.21 5.62 1.76
N LEU A 79 -12.20 5.28 2.58
CA LEU A 79 -13.65 5.45 2.32
C LEU A 79 -14.10 4.98 0.91
N GLY A 80 -13.59 3.83 0.45
CA GLY A 80 -13.90 3.28 -0.87
C GLY A 80 -13.21 3.97 -2.06
N GLY A 81 -12.40 5.00 -1.80
CA GLY A 81 -11.53 5.67 -2.76
C GLY A 81 -10.09 5.73 -2.26
N TYR A 82 -9.45 6.88 -2.48
CA TYR A 82 -8.07 7.15 -2.10
C TYR A 82 -7.97 8.48 -1.34
N ALA A 83 -7.38 8.46 -0.15
CA ALA A 83 -6.95 9.69 0.51
C ALA A 83 -5.63 10.14 -0.12
N VAL A 84 -5.64 11.32 -0.73
CA VAL A 84 -4.48 11.92 -1.41
C VAL A 84 -4.20 13.28 -0.78
N PRO A 85 -2.94 13.63 -0.45
CA PRO A 85 -2.62 14.94 0.11
C PRO A 85 -3.03 16.05 -0.87
N HIS A 86 -3.56 17.16 -0.37
CA HIS A 86 -3.99 18.29 -1.22
C HIS A 86 -2.95 18.73 -2.23
N ALA A 87 -1.69 18.82 -1.80
CA ALA A 87 -0.57 19.23 -2.65
C ALA A 87 -0.34 18.31 -3.87
N HIS A 88 -0.82 17.07 -3.83
CA HIS A 88 -0.67 16.09 -4.91
C HIS A 88 -1.96 15.85 -5.71
N ALA A 89 -3.10 16.39 -5.27
CA ALA A 89 -4.40 16.11 -5.87
C ALA A 89 -4.51 16.61 -7.33
N GLU A 90 -4.06 17.83 -7.62
CA GLU A 90 -4.09 18.41 -8.98
C GLU A 90 -3.20 17.63 -9.94
N ALA A 91 -1.95 17.37 -9.56
CA ALA A 91 -1.01 16.59 -10.36
C ALA A 91 -1.52 15.16 -10.63
N LEU A 92 -2.22 14.54 -9.66
CA LEU A 92 -2.87 13.26 -9.86
C LEU A 92 -4.05 13.36 -10.83
N ALA A 93 -4.87 14.42 -10.75
CA ALA A 93 -5.98 14.65 -11.66
C ALA A 93 -5.51 14.75 -13.11
N GLU A 94 -4.45 15.52 -13.38
CA GLU A 94 -3.83 15.60 -14.71
C GLU A 94 -3.39 14.22 -15.24
N GLN A 95 -2.76 13.41 -14.38
CA GLN A 95 -2.39 12.03 -14.73
C GLN A 95 -3.64 11.18 -15.03
N LEU A 96 -4.71 11.31 -14.25
CA LEU A 96 -5.96 10.58 -14.45
C LEU A 96 -6.66 11.00 -15.75
N ASP A 97 -6.59 12.27 -16.15
CA ASP A 97 -7.11 12.75 -17.44
C ASP A 97 -6.37 12.14 -18.64
N MET A 98 -5.05 12.02 -18.55
CA MET A 98 -4.26 11.31 -19.56
C MET A 98 -4.68 9.83 -19.65
N ILE A 99 -4.86 9.17 -18.51
CA ILE A 99 -5.29 7.77 -18.45
C ILE A 99 -6.72 7.62 -18.99
N LYS A 100 -7.62 8.55 -18.68
CA LYS A 100 -8.97 8.61 -19.22
C LYS A 100 -8.96 8.75 -20.74
N THR A 101 -8.13 9.64 -21.28
CA THR A 101 -7.99 9.85 -22.74
C THR A 101 -7.54 8.56 -23.44
N GLU A 102 -6.63 7.81 -22.82
CA GLU A 102 -6.23 6.49 -23.32
C GLU A 102 -7.38 5.47 -23.27
N PHE A 103 -8.16 5.45 -22.19
CA PHE A 103 -9.35 4.60 -22.09
C PHE A 103 -10.36 4.92 -23.20
N ASP A 104 -10.66 6.20 -23.44
CA ASP A 104 -11.60 6.65 -24.47
C ASP A 104 -11.10 6.31 -25.88
N ARG A 105 -9.77 6.32 -26.10
CA ARG A 105 -9.16 5.84 -27.34
C ARG A 105 -9.31 4.32 -27.48
N GLU A 106 -9.04 3.56 -26.43
CA GLU A 106 -9.20 2.11 -26.42
C GLU A 106 -10.67 1.72 -26.69
N THR A 107 -11.64 2.45 -26.11
CA THR A 107 -13.06 2.27 -26.39
C THR A 107 -13.38 2.46 -27.87
N ARG A 108 -12.85 3.52 -28.50
CA ARG A 108 -13.06 3.76 -29.94
C ARG A 108 -12.45 2.64 -30.80
N THR A 109 -11.23 2.22 -30.50
CA THR A 109 -10.56 1.12 -31.20
C THR A 109 -11.34 -0.19 -31.07
N PHE A 110 -11.73 -0.55 -29.84
CA PHE A 110 -12.50 -1.75 -29.55
C PHE A 110 -13.84 -1.76 -30.30
N LEU A 111 -14.60 -0.65 -30.26
CA LEU A 111 -15.90 -0.55 -30.93
C LEU A 111 -15.78 -0.58 -32.46
N CYS A 112 -14.72 0.01 -33.03
CA CYS A 112 -14.48 -0.03 -34.48
C CYS A 112 -14.22 -1.47 -34.99
N GLY A 113 -13.58 -2.31 -34.18
CA GLY A 113 -13.30 -3.71 -34.50
C GLY A 113 -14.33 -4.72 -33.95
N TYR A 114 -15.39 -4.24 -33.29
CA TYR A 114 -16.27 -5.08 -32.46
C TYR A 114 -16.95 -6.19 -33.27
N ASP A 115 -17.63 -5.84 -34.36
CA ASP A 115 -18.38 -6.79 -35.18
C ASP A 115 -17.43 -7.83 -35.81
N GLN A 116 -16.26 -7.40 -36.30
CA GLN A 116 -15.26 -8.30 -36.86
C GLN A 116 -14.72 -9.29 -35.80
N ALA A 117 -14.43 -8.80 -34.59
CA ALA A 117 -13.96 -9.63 -33.50
C ALA A 117 -15.02 -10.64 -33.02
N LEU A 118 -16.30 -10.24 -33.03
CA LEU A 118 -17.42 -11.14 -32.74
C LEU A 118 -17.52 -12.26 -33.77
N GLU A 119 -17.47 -11.95 -35.06
CA GLU A 119 -17.52 -12.98 -36.11
C GLU A 119 -16.34 -13.95 -36.00
N GLN A 120 -15.13 -13.46 -35.72
CA GLN A 120 -13.97 -14.33 -35.47
C GLN A 120 -14.17 -15.23 -34.25
N TRP A 121 -14.77 -14.72 -33.18
CA TRP A 121 -15.09 -15.49 -31.98
C TRP A 121 -16.12 -16.59 -32.26
N ILE A 122 -17.20 -16.25 -32.98
CA ILE A 122 -18.24 -17.21 -33.38
C ILE A 122 -17.65 -18.32 -34.27
N ASN A 123 -16.81 -17.97 -35.23
CA ASN A 123 -16.17 -18.93 -36.14
C ASN A 123 -15.25 -19.94 -35.43
N ARG A 124 -14.71 -19.59 -34.24
CA ARG A 124 -13.95 -20.55 -33.41
C ARG A 124 -14.85 -21.53 -32.67
N LEU A 125 -16.15 -21.24 -32.55
CA LEU A 125 -17.11 -21.95 -31.72
C LEU A 125 -18.42 -22.25 -32.49
N PRO A 126 -18.34 -22.95 -33.63
CA PRO A 126 -19.49 -23.15 -34.53
C PRO A 126 -20.67 -23.85 -33.85
N GLU A 127 -20.42 -24.73 -32.88
CA GLU A 127 -21.48 -25.42 -32.14
C GLU A 127 -22.33 -24.52 -31.25
N PHE A 128 -21.83 -23.33 -30.92
CA PHE A 128 -22.42 -22.35 -30.00
C PHE A 128 -22.80 -21.02 -30.68
N GLU A 129 -22.78 -20.98 -32.02
CA GLU A 129 -23.09 -19.79 -32.80
C GLU A 129 -24.45 -19.18 -32.41
N GLU A 130 -25.53 -19.96 -32.45
CA GLU A 130 -26.88 -19.48 -32.11
C GLU A 130 -26.98 -18.93 -30.67
N PRO A 131 -26.54 -19.66 -29.62
CA PRO A 131 -26.45 -19.12 -28.26
C PRO A 131 -25.66 -17.82 -28.12
N ILE A 132 -24.53 -17.68 -28.83
CA ILE A 132 -23.69 -16.48 -28.78
C ILE A 132 -24.41 -15.33 -29.47
N ARG A 133 -24.91 -15.53 -30.71
CA ARG A 133 -25.60 -14.49 -31.49
C ARG A 133 -26.82 -13.91 -30.77
N ARG A 134 -27.62 -14.74 -30.10
CA ARG A 134 -28.77 -14.29 -29.27
C ARG A 134 -28.36 -13.40 -28.10
N ALA A 135 -27.10 -13.45 -27.68
CA ALA A 135 -26.58 -12.78 -26.50
C ALA A 135 -25.70 -11.57 -26.80
N ILE A 136 -25.39 -11.33 -28.09
CA ILE A 136 -24.64 -10.16 -28.54
C ILE A 136 -25.43 -8.89 -28.23
N GLU A 137 -24.70 -7.89 -27.75
CA GLU A 137 -25.24 -6.56 -27.49
C GLU A 137 -24.78 -5.62 -28.61
N PRO A 138 -25.63 -4.70 -29.09
CA PRO A 138 -25.20 -3.73 -30.09
C PRO A 138 -23.98 -2.93 -29.61
N ALA A 139 -23.07 -2.58 -30.52
CA ALA A 139 -21.86 -1.82 -30.19
C ALA A 139 -22.15 -0.54 -29.39
N ALA A 140 -23.24 0.15 -29.68
CA ALA A 140 -23.68 1.34 -28.92
C ALA A 140 -23.99 1.02 -27.44
N VAL A 141 -24.62 -0.13 -27.16
CA VAL A 141 -24.93 -0.58 -25.79
C VAL A 141 -23.65 -0.98 -25.06
N VAL A 142 -22.73 -1.66 -25.74
CA VAL A 142 -21.42 -2.03 -25.17
C VAL A 142 -20.60 -0.78 -24.87
N GLY A 143 -20.54 0.17 -25.80
CA GLY A 143 -19.85 1.45 -25.64
C GLY A 143 -20.35 2.24 -24.44
N ALA A 144 -21.67 2.30 -24.22
CA ALA A 144 -22.25 2.97 -23.05
C ALA A 144 -21.85 2.35 -21.70
N ARG A 145 -21.40 1.08 -21.69
CA ARG A 145 -20.93 0.36 -20.49
C ARG A 145 -19.42 0.40 -20.30
N LEU A 146 -18.67 0.95 -21.25
CA LEU A 146 -17.25 1.23 -21.15
C LEU A 146 -17.10 2.69 -20.74
N ARG A 147 -16.79 2.95 -19.47
CA ARG A 147 -16.68 4.32 -18.94
C ARG A 147 -15.50 4.46 -18.02
N PHE A 148 -14.80 5.57 -18.14
CA PHE A 148 -13.77 5.99 -17.20
C PHE A 148 -14.14 7.37 -16.66
N GLY A 149 -14.29 7.47 -15.35
CA GLY A 149 -14.46 8.73 -14.64
C GLY A 149 -13.73 8.70 -13.31
N TYR A 150 -13.50 9.88 -12.77
CA TYR A 150 -13.01 10.05 -11.42
C TYR A 150 -13.59 11.33 -10.81
N GLN A 151 -13.58 11.41 -9.48
CA GLN A 151 -14.05 12.57 -8.72
C GLN A 151 -12.98 12.95 -7.71
N LEU A 152 -12.74 14.26 -7.56
CA LEU A 152 -12.00 14.84 -6.43
C LEU A 152 -13.04 15.41 -5.47
N VAL A 153 -13.04 14.92 -4.24
CA VAL A 153 -14.04 15.26 -3.23
C VAL A 153 -13.31 15.80 -2.01
N GLN A 154 -13.70 17.01 -1.61
CA GLN A 154 -13.37 17.56 -0.31
C GLN A 154 -14.31 16.94 0.72
N ILE A 155 -13.75 16.32 1.74
CA ILE A 155 -14.52 15.65 2.79
C ILE A 155 -14.44 16.47 4.07
N ALA A 156 -15.60 16.62 4.72
CA ALA A 156 -15.69 17.20 6.05
C ALA A 156 -16.51 16.23 6.92
N PRO A 157 -16.11 16.01 8.18
CA PRO A 157 -16.91 15.19 9.09
C PRO A 157 -18.27 15.84 9.32
N ALA A 158 -19.33 15.03 9.36
CA ALA A 158 -20.64 15.47 9.82
C ALA A 158 -20.62 15.72 11.34
N ASP A 159 -21.64 16.42 11.86
CA ASP A 159 -21.82 16.65 13.32
C ASP A 159 -21.79 15.35 14.12
N HIS A 160 -22.33 14.28 13.54
CA HIS A 160 -22.26 12.92 14.05
C HIS A 160 -21.55 12.03 13.03
N PRO A 161 -20.20 11.91 13.11
CA PRO A 161 -19.40 11.30 12.06
C PRO A 161 -19.42 9.76 12.07
N GLY A 162 -20.17 9.12 12.99
CA GLY A 162 -20.21 7.66 13.11
C GLY A 162 -18.81 7.07 13.36
N THR A 163 -18.44 6.05 12.58
CA THR A 163 -17.16 5.33 12.68
C THR A 163 -16.02 5.98 11.88
N LEU A 164 -16.20 7.20 11.35
CA LEU A 164 -15.14 7.88 10.58
C LEU A 164 -13.84 8.05 11.37
N ALA A 165 -13.93 8.19 12.70
CA ALA A 165 -12.76 8.24 13.57
C ALA A 165 -11.89 6.97 13.46
N GLU A 166 -12.53 5.81 13.36
CA GLU A 166 -11.86 4.50 13.22
C GLU A 166 -11.21 4.37 11.84
N GLU A 167 -11.92 4.79 10.78
CA GLU A 167 -11.39 4.83 9.42
C GLU A 167 -10.16 5.75 9.31
N VAL A 168 -10.21 6.93 9.94
CA VAL A 168 -9.07 7.87 9.96
C VAL A 168 -7.91 7.31 10.77
N ALA A 169 -8.16 6.70 11.93
CA ALA A 169 -7.11 6.07 12.73
C ALA A 169 -6.46 4.88 11.99
N GLY A 170 -7.20 4.18 11.14
CA GLY A 170 -6.69 3.06 10.34
C GLY A 170 -5.83 3.46 9.13
N LEU A 171 -5.75 4.74 8.77
CA LEU A 171 -4.96 5.21 7.61
C LEU A 171 -3.48 4.83 7.73
N GLY A 172 -2.88 5.04 8.90
CA GLY A 172 -1.48 4.70 9.16
C GLY A 172 -1.18 3.21 8.97
N ASP A 173 -2.05 2.35 9.52
CA ASP A 173 -1.92 0.91 9.38
C ASP A 173 -2.09 0.45 7.91
N GLY A 174 -2.99 1.10 7.16
CA GLY A 174 -3.12 0.92 5.72
C GLY A 174 -1.84 1.27 4.95
N ILE A 175 -1.22 2.40 5.30
CA ILE A 175 0.05 2.83 4.69
C ILE A 175 1.16 1.82 4.97
N PHE A 176 1.30 1.33 6.20
CA PHE A 176 2.29 0.32 6.56
C PHE A 176 2.07 -1.00 5.80
N ALA A 177 0.83 -1.44 5.65
CA ALA A 177 0.50 -2.62 4.86
C ALA A 177 0.89 -2.46 3.37
N GLU A 178 0.61 -1.30 2.78
CA GLU A 178 0.99 -0.99 1.41
C GLU A 178 2.52 -0.93 1.23
N VAL A 179 3.25 -0.36 2.20
CA VAL A 179 4.72 -0.31 2.20
C VAL A 179 5.32 -1.71 2.33
N SER A 180 4.80 -2.55 3.21
CA SER A 180 5.22 -3.96 3.30
C SER A 180 5.08 -4.69 1.98
N GLN A 181 3.98 -4.45 1.25
CA GLN A 181 3.79 -5.06 -0.06
C GLN A 181 4.78 -4.54 -1.11
N LEU A 182 5.19 -3.27 -1.06
CA LEU A 182 6.25 -2.72 -1.91
C LEU A 182 7.63 -3.27 -1.53
N ALA A 183 7.90 -3.44 -0.24
CA ALA A 183 9.17 -3.90 0.28
C ALA A 183 9.48 -5.36 -0.11
N ARG A 184 8.47 -6.20 -0.36
CA ARG A 184 8.65 -7.55 -0.92
C ARG A 184 9.42 -7.58 -2.24
N ASP A 185 9.42 -6.51 -3.03
CA ASP A 185 10.25 -6.39 -4.24
C ASP A 185 11.77 -6.42 -3.90
N LEU A 186 12.16 -6.20 -2.63
CA LEU A 186 13.54 -6.19 -2.17
C LEU A 186 14.07 -7.60 -1.82
N ASP A 187 13.22 -8.60 -1.59
CA ASP A 187 13.65 -9.92 -1.09
C ASP A 187 14.78 -10.52 -1.96
N GLY A 188 14.54 -10.57 -3.27
CA GLY A 188 15.53 -11.07 -4.23
C GLY A 188 16.76 -10.18 -4.40
N SER A 189 16.79 -8.98 -3.82
CA SER A 189 17.96 -8.08 -3.84
C SER A 189 18.97 -8.41 -2.74
N PHE A 190 18.58 -9.23 -1.76
CA PHE A 190 19.32 -9.48 -0.54
C PHE A 190 19.59 -10.98 -0.28
N GLU A 191 18.66 -11.85 -0.69
CA GLU A 191 18.77 -13.30 -0.48
C GLU A 191 20.05 -13.89 -1.09
N GLY A 192 20.91 -14.49 -0.25
CA GLY A 192 22.15 -15.16 -0.66
C GLY A 192 23.24 -14.22 -1.21
N LYS A 193 23.14 -12.91 -0.96
CA LYS A 193 24.08 -11.90 -1.49
C LYS A 193 24.91 -11.24 -0.39
N ASP A 194 26.06 -10.74 -0.78
CA ASP A 194 27.01 -9.98 0.04
C ASP A 194 27.09 -8.49 -0.38
N LYS A 195 26.32 -8.12 -1.40
CA LYS A 195 26.27 -6.78 -1.98
C LYS A 195 24.90 -6.44 -2.52
N LEU A 196 24.53 -5.16 -2.40
CA LEU A 196 23.29 -4.61 -2.94
C LEU A 196 23.59 -3.79 -4.20
N HIS A 197 22.94 -4.15 -5.31
CA HIS A 197 23.02 -3.39 -6.54
C HIS A 197 22.18 -2.12 -6.44
N ARG A 198 22.68 -1.00 -7.00
CA ARG A 198 21.99 0.30 -6.95
C ARG A 198 20.57 0.31 -7.51
N ARG A 199 20.23 -0.64 -8.40
CA ARG A 199 18.86 -0.80 -8.90
C ARG A 199 17.84 -1.03 -7.78
N ALA A 200 18.22 -1.71 -6.70
CA ALA A 200 17.35 -1.94 -5.55
C ALA A 200 16.99 -0.66 -4.79
N LEU A 201 17.83 0.39 -4.89
CA LEU A 201 17.56 1.71 -4.29
C LEU A 201 16.30 2.36 -4.88
N GLY A 202 15.91 1.99 -6.10
CA GLY A 202 14.65 2.44 -6.68
C GLY A 202 13.43 2.00 -5.86
N THR A 203 13.47 0.83 -5.19
CA THR A 203 12.37 0.41 -4.31
C THR A 203 12.39 1.19 -2.98
N PHE A 204 13.56 1.40 -2.38
CA PHE A 204 13.69 2.28 -1.21
C PHE A 204 13.19 3.70 -1.48
N GLY A 205 13.58 4.29 -2.63
CA GLY A 205 13.10 5.61 -3.05
C GLY A 205 11.58 5.68 -3.17
N ARG A 206 10.96 4.68 -3.83
CA ARG A 206 9.48 4.60 -3.94
C ARG A 206 8.79 4.50 -2.58
N ILE A 207 9.33 3.69 -1.66
CA ILE A 207 8.80 3.56 -0.30
C ILE A 207 8.94 4.88 0.46
N ARG A 208 10.12 5.50 0.42
CA ARG A 208 10.42 6.77 1.07
C ARG A 208 9.51 7.89 0.57
N GLU A 209 9.35 8.04 -0.75
CA GLU A 209 8.46 9.03 -1.35
C GLU A 209 7.03 8.88 -0.86
N LYS A 210 6.52 7.63 -0.83
CA LYS A 210 5.16 7.33 -0.35
C LYS A 210 4.99 7.64 1.13
N LEU A 211 5.94 7.24 1.98
CA LEU A 211 5.89 7.53 3.41
C LEU A 211 5.99 9.04 3.67
N ALA A 212 6.90 9.73 2.98
CA ALA A 212 7.12 11.16 3.17
C ALA A 212 5.91 12.01 2.78
N CYS A 213 5.20 11.69 1.70
CA CYS A 213 4.01 12.47 1.33
C CYS A 213 2.79 12.18 2.21
N LEU A 214 2.83 11.12 3.03
CA LEU A 214 1.74 10.69 3.91
C LEU A 214 2.09 10.79 5.40
N SER A 215 3.27 11.31 5.77
CA SER A 215 3.73 11.33 7.16
C SER A 215 2.85 12.18 8.08
N PHE A 216 2.14 13.18 7.54
CA PHE A 216 1.17 13.97 8.30
C PHE A 216 -0.08 13.18 8.75
N LEU A 217 -0.34 12.01 8.15
CA LEU A 217 -1.48 11.17 8.51
C LEU A 217 -1.21 10.33 9.76
N ASP A 218 0.06 10.06 10.08
CA ASP A 218 0.45 9.25 11.21
C ASP A 218 1.90 9.58 11.63
N GLU A 219 2.07 10.08 12.85
CA GLU A 219 3.35 10.49 13.43
C GLU A 219 4.41 9.37 13.43
N ARG A 220 3.97 8.09 13.48
CA ARG A 220 4.86 6.92 13.46
C ARG A 220 5.63 6.78 12.14
N ILE A 221 5.18 7.46 11.08
CA ILE A 221 5.78 7.37 9.74
C ILE A 221 7.08 8.18 9.66
N GLN A 222 7.15 9.37 10.25
CA GLN A 222 8.27 10.29 10.05
C GLN A 222 9.63 9.67 10.47
N PRO A 223 9.76 8.99 11.62
CA PRO A 223 11.03 8.35 11.99
C PRO A 223 11.50 7.28 11.00
N VAL A 224 10.57 6.62 10.30
CA VAL A 224 10.92 5.64 9.26
C VAL A 224 11.49 6.34 8.03
N VAL A 225 10.92 7.49 7.64
CA VAL A 225 11.43 8.32 6.53
C VAL A 225 12.85 8.77 6.86
N ASP A 226 13.08 9.27 8.07
CA ASP A 226 14.37 9.76 8.52
C ASP A 226 15.42 8.64 8.52
N ALA A 227 15.05 7.42 8.95
CA ALA A 227 15.94 6.26 8.93
C ALA A 227 16.34 5.85 7.50
N ILE A 228 15.42 5.93 6.53
CA ILE A 228 15.76 5.68 5.12
C ILE A 228 16.68 6.79 4.60
N ASP A 229 16.37 8.05 4.88
CA ASP A 229 17.15 9.20 4.39
C ASP A 229 18.58 9.21 4.95
N ASP A 230 18.76 8.92 6.25
CA ASP A 230 20.09 8.78 6.86
C ASP A 230 20.91 7.67 6.18
N TRP A 231 20.31 6.49 6.02
CA TRP A 231 20.99 5.37 5.38
C TRP A 231 21.37 5.68 3.93
N VAL A 232 20.43 6.23 3.15
CA VAL A 232 20.67 6.65 1.75
C VAL A 232 21.78 7.71 1.66
N GLY A 233 21.80 8.66 2.60
CA GLY A 233 22.80 9.73 2.67
C GLY A 233 24.23 9.23 2.88
N ARG A 234 24.41 8.06 3.50
CA ARG A 234 25.71 7.43 3.75
C ARG A 234 26.19 6.50 2.63
N LEU A 235 25.39 6.29 1.58
CA LEU A 235 25.73 5.34 0.52
C LEU A 235 26.85 5.87 -0.42
N PRO A 236 27.77 5.00 -0.86
CA PRO A 236 28.75 5.39 -1.87
C PRO A 236 28.05 5.74 -3.20
N MET A 237 28.59 6.70 -3.97
CA MET A 237 27.89 7.21 -5.17
C MET A 237 27.85 6.23 -6.36
N ALA A 238 28.90 5.43 -6.57
CA ALA A 238 29.05 4.62 -7.79
C ALA A 238 29.23 3.12 -7.54
N ALA A 239 29.79 2.73 -6.39
CA ALA A 239 30.05 1.33 -6.08
C ALA A 239 28.79 0.57 -5.64
N PRO A 240 28.74 -0.76 -5.82
CA PRO A 240 27.79 -1.61 -5.10
C PRO A 240 27.93 -1.40 -3.59
N ILE A 241 26.82 -1.54 -2.88
CA ILE A 241 26.78 -1.33 -1.42
C ILE A 241 27.16 -2.66 -0.76
N THR A 242 28.18 -2.64 0.09
CA THR A 242 28.75 -3.82 0.73
C THR A 242 29.00 -3.58 2.22
N GLY A 243 29.36 -4.63 2.96
CA GLY A 243 29.76 -4.51 4.37
C GLY A 243 28.65 -4.00 5.29
N GLY A 244 28.97 -3.09 6.21
CA GLY A 244 28.01 -2.54 7.18
C GLY A 244 26.77 -1.92 6.54
N LEU A 245 26.95 -1.11 5.49
CA LEU A 245 25.85 -0.47 4.77
C LEU A 245 24.91 -1.48 4.08
N PHE A 246 25.45 -2.63 3.63
CA PHE A 246 24.63 -3.71 3.09
C PHE A 246 23.75 -4.34 4.19
N ASN A 247 24.33 -4.62 5.36
CA ASN A 247 23.61 -5.20 6.49
C ASN A 247 22.55 -4.24 7.04
N GLU A 248 22.84 -2.94 7.10
CA GLU A 248 21.87 -1.91 7.47
C GLU A 248 20.71 -1.84 6.47
N GLY A 249 21.01 -1.87 5.17
CA GLY A 249 19.99 -1.91 4.13
C GLY A 249 19.10 -3.15 4.21
N MET A 250 19.69 -4.31 4.52
CA MET A 250 18.94 -5.54 4.81
C MET A 250 18.04 -5.35 6.03
N GLY A 251 18.56 -4.80 7.13
CA GLY A 251 17.78 -4.52 8.34
C GLY A 251 16.58 -3.62 8.06
N LEU A 252 16.79 -2.55 7.28
CA LEU A 252 15.72 -1.67 6.82
C LEU A 252 14.71 -2.41 5.93
N ALA A 253 15.17 -3.22 4.97
CA ALA A 253 14.26 -4.00 4.12
C ALA A 253 13.38 -4.96 4.95
N LEU A 254 13.97 -5.66 5.92
CA LEU A 254 13.23 -6.57 6.81
C LEU A 254 12.23 -5.82 7.70
N LEU A 255 12.60 -4.63 8.18
CA LEU A 255 11.69 -3.77 8.94
C LEU A 255 10.52 -3.30 8.06
N LEU A 256 10.81 -2.80 6.85
CA LEU A 256 9.80 -2.30 5.91
C LEU A 256 8.84 -3.41 5.44
N SER A 257 9.31 -4.66 5.35
CA SER A 257 8.51 -5.81 4.93
C SER A 257 7.52 -6.31 5.98
N ASP A 258 7.58 -5.86 7.25
CA ASP A 258 6.66 -6.24 8.32
C ASP A 258 5.89 -5.00 8.84
N PRO A 259 4.59 -4.87 8.52
CA PRO A 259 3.84 -3.66 8.85
C PRO A 259 3.69 -3.44 10.37
N HIS A 260 3.61 -4.51 11.17
CA HIS A 260 3.47 -4.40 12.62
C HIS A 260 4.78 -4.00 13.28
N ARG A 261 5.90 -4.57 12.83
CA ARG A 261 7.23 -4.15 13.31
C ARG A 261 7.52 -2.72 12.91
N LEU A 262 7.19 -2.34 11.68
CA LEU A 262 7.37 -0.99 11.18
C LEU A 262 6.61 0.04 12.03
N ALA A 263 5.32 -0.22 12.29
CA ALA A 263 4.48 0.63 13.12
C ALA A 263 5.03 0.77 14.56
N ARG A 264 5.44 -0.36 15.18
CA ARG A 264 6.03 -0.36 16.53
C ARG A 264 7.37 0.36 16.59
N HIS A 265 8.21 0.19 15.57
CA HIS A 265 9.49 0.86 15.48
C HIS A 265 9.30 2.37 15.35
N GLY A 266 8.43 2.81 14.44
CA GLY A 266 8.06 4.20 14.27
C GLY A 266 7.55 4.83 15.56
N ALA A 267 6.61 4.16 16.25
CA ALA A 267 6.10 4.63 17.55
C ALA A 267 7.18 4.75 18.62
N GLY A 268 8.10 3.77 18.71
CA GLY A 268 9.19 3.81 19.68
C GLY A 268 10.19 4.94 19.41
N GLN A 269 10.53 5.19 18.14
CA GLN A 269 11.42 6.30 17.77
C GLN A 269 10.76 7.66 18.01
N TRP A 270 9.46 7.78 17.70
CA TRP A 270 8.70 8.99 17.96
C TRP A 270 8.69 9.34 19.45
N SER A 271 8.43 8.37 20.34
CA SER A 271 8.49 8.57 21.80
C SER A 271 9.86 9.10 22.23
N LEU A 272 10.95 8.48 21.76
CA LEU A 272 12.31 8.92 22.13
C LEU A 272 12.62 10.36 21.72
N GLN A 273 12.12 10.80 20.57
CA GLN A 273 12.34 12.16 20.07
C GLN A 273 11.59 13.21 20.90
N HIS A 274 10.41 12.87 21.44
CA HIS A 274 9.53 13.79 22.15
C HIS A 274 9.66 13.69 23.69
N ASP A 275 10.12 12.57 24.22
CA ASP A 275 10.42 12.41 25.65
C ASP A 275 11.68 13.20 26.07
N THR A 276 12.56 13.56 25.12
CA THR A 276 13.73 14.42 25.37
C THR A 276 13.39 15.88 25.71
N GLU A 277 12.16 16.35 25.48
CA GLU A 277 11.75 17.73 25.78
C GLU A 277 11.31 17.94 27.25
N GLY A 278 11.25 16.88 28.07
CA GLY A 278 10.77 16.94 29.46
C GLY A 278 11.82 16.84 30.56
N TRP A 279 13.11 16.72 30.24
CA TRP A 279 14.19 16.63 31.24
C TRP A 279 14.89 18.00 31.41
N GLU A 280 14.35 18.86 32.28
CA GLU A 280 15.16 19.87 32.97
C GLU A 280 15.93 19.16 34.09
N PRO A 281 17.28 19.11 34.07
CA PRO A 281 18.01 18.57 35.21
C PRO A 281 17.87 19.57 36.34
N ASP A 282 17.09 19.22 37.37
CA ASP A 282 17.12 19.92 38.66
C ASP A 282 18.58 19.99 39.13
N ALA A 283 19.15 21.18 39.01
CA ALA A 283 20.47 21.50 39.49
C ALA A 283 20.41 21.74 40.99
N GLU A 284 20.32 20.67 41.78
CA GLU A 284 20.78 20.67 43.16
C GLU A 284 21.75 19.50 43.38
N GLN A 285 23.03 19.77 43.14
CA GLN A 285 24.09 18.95 43.70
C GLN A 285 24.20 19.27 45.21
N PRO A 286 24.07 18.28 46.11
CA PRO A 286 24.39 18.51 47.51
C PRO A 286 25.90 18.72 47.65
N SER A 287 26.25 19.89 48.17
CA SER A 287 27.59 20.26 48.62
C SER A 287 28.07 19.28 49.70
N PHE A 288 29.10 18.50 49.38
CA PHE A 288 29.87 17.78 50.40
C PHE A 288 30.81 18.77 51.09
N ALA A 289 30.31 19.38 52.17
CA ALA A 289 31.17 20.04 53.14
C ALA A 289 31.97 18.98 53.90
N ALA A 290 33.30 19.11 53.84
CA ALA A 290 34.23 18.33 54.64
C ALA A 290 33.95 18.58 56.13
N VAL A 291 33.80 17.49 56.91
CA VAL A 291 33.86 17.54 58.37
C VAL A 291 35.04 16.66 58.77
N ASP A 292 36.07 17.32 59.29
CA ASP A 292 37.23 16.72 59.93
C ASP A 292 36.85 16.00 61.24
N GLY A 293 37.71 15.08 61.64
CA GLY A 293 37.40 13.94 62.50
C GLY A 293 37.10 14.23 63.96
N GLU A 294 36.53 13.21 64.62
CA GLU A 294 36.90 12.86 65.99
C GLU A 294 36.74 11.35 66.22
N GLN A 295 37.74 10.76 66.88
CA GLN A 295 37.91 9.33 67.15
C GLN A 295 37.11 8.89 68.38
N ALA A 296 36.54 7.66 68.38
CA ALA A 296 36.50 6.79 69.57
C ALA A 296 36.05 5.33 69.27
N ALA A 297 37.01 4.40 69.41
CA ALA A 297 36.96 3.09 70.09
C ALA A 297 35.91 1.98 69.76
N VAL A 298 36.41 0.84 69.20
CA VAL A 298 36.48 -0.55 69.78
C VAL A 298 35.14 -1.20 70.26
N ASN A 299 34.67 -2.43 69.93
CA ASN A 299 35.23 -3.74 69.52
C ASN A 299 34.09 -4.69 68.98
N PRO A 300 34.27 -6.02 68.71
CA PRO A 300 33.74 -6.68 67.52
C PRO A 300 32.71 -7.79 67.81
N GLY A 301 32.05 -8.33 66.78
CA GLY A 301 31.13 -9.45 66.99
C GLY A 301 30.55 -10.08 65.73
N SER A 302 30.90 -11.35 65.52
CA SER A 302 30.24 -12.39 64.71
C SER A 302 30.14 -12.27 63.18
N ARG A 303 31.19 -12.78 62.52
CA ARG A 303 31.20 -13.96 61.62
C ARG A 303 29.99 -14.28 60.71
N ARG A 304 30.32 -14.35 59.41
CA ARG A 304 30.00 -15.38 58.38
C ARG A 304 28.56 -15.92 58.28
N ALA A 305 28.00 -15.84 57.07
CA ALA A 305 27.82 -17.04 56.22
C ALA A 305 27.36 -16.68 54.79
N SER A 306 27.99 -17.35 53.83
CA SER A 306 27.72 -17.39 52.39
C SER A 306 26.47 -18.22 52.05
N ARG A 307 25.80 -17.89 50.93
CA ARG A 307 24.96 -18.78 50.08
C ARG A 307 25.04 -18.20 48.65
N GLU A 308 25.69 -18.82 47.65
CA GLU A 308 25.30 -19.98 46.83
C GLU A 308 23.81 -19.93 46.42
N ILE A 309 23.50 -19.31 45.26
CA ILE A 309 23.36 -19.88 43.90
C ILE A 309 22.20 -20.89 43.81
N GLU A 310 21.06 -20.39 43.33
CA GLU A 310 19.95 -21.20 42.81
C GLU A 310 20.17 -21.51 41.32
N SER A 311 20.05 -22.78 40.97
CA SER A 311 19.79 -23.26 39.62
C SER A 311 18.49 -24.07 39.66
N PHE A 312 17.44 -23.60 38.99
CA PHE A 312 16.32 -24.46 38.62
C PHE A 312 15.85 -24.12 37.21
N PHE A 313 16.14 -25.06 36.32
CA PHE A 313 15.38 -25.31 35.10
C PHE A 313 14.04 -25.94 35.49
N PHE A 314 12.94 -25.40 35.00
CA PHE A 314 11.95 -26.09 34.16
C PHE A 314 11.10 -25.06 33.42
#